data_AF-A0A7K1T9M8-F1
#
_entry.id   AF-A0A7K1T9M8-F1
#
_cell.length_a   1.000
_cell.length_b   1.000
_cell.length_c   1.000
_cell.angle_alpha   90.00
_cell.angle_beta   90.00
_cell.angle_gamma   90.00
#
_symmetry.space_group_name_H-M   'P 1'
#
loop_
_entity.id
_entity.type
_entity.pdbx_description
1 polymer ?
#
loop_
_entity_poly.entity_id
_entity_poly.type
_entity_poly.pdbx_seq_one_letter_code
_entity_poly.pdbx_strand_id
1 'polypeptide(L)'
;MMRCSFWGGLPSALLLGQLATAAPVPSDSARAPTPLPRLTLGLASATRTTYLQRAPEPADDQGYLGTTLTYQAPQGLLSSLYLNHSYNYRKLGEPFINYGELMVGWQSVRDSDTYWTVQYTHLFSYGESALVQSSLHNNFSASVTQFFGLVTASLSADVFVGKAHDVVLTADLSHRFQLPAFAHDTLSLEPTIELGTGSQHFYASSLAQTTQVKTRKRGGTTTVTAEPSSPAFNTLGYTLSAPLTYTAMRYALAFTPSYLVPLHVPAGGSDTAFFYFTLGITRSFW
;
A
#
# COMPACT_ATOMS: atom_id res chain seq x y z
N MET A 1 -13.42 -33.94 -7.65
CA MET A 1 -12.40 -33.12 -6.94
C MET A 1 -12.11 -31.90 -7.80
N MET A 2 -12.78 -30.78 -7.51
CA MET A 2 -12.59 -29.51 -8.20
C MET A 2 -11.22 -28.93 -7.80
N ARG A 3 -10.32 -28.77 -8.77
CA ARG A 3 -9.09 -27.99 -8.61
C ARG A 3 -9.46 -26.54 -8.87
N CYS A 4 -9.63 -25.77 -7.80
CA CYS A 4 -9.76 -24.31 -7.90
C CYS A 4 -8.44 -23.76 -8.45
N SER A 5 -8.51 -22.98 -9.53
CA SER A 5 -7.40 -22.15 -9.99
C SER A 5 -7.00 -21.21 -8.86
N PHE A 6 -5.74 -21.29 -8.43
CA PHE A 6 -5.20 -20.53 -7.31
C PHE A 6 -4.75 -19.13 -7.76
N TRP A 7 -5.22 -18.12 -7.05
CA TRP A 7 -4.89 -16.72 -7.29
C TRP A 7 -4.65 -16.05 -5.95
N GLY A 8 -3.41 -16.11 -5.47
CA GLY A 8 -2.98 -15.38 -4.29
C GLY A 8 -2.98 -13.88 -4.56
N GLY A 9 -3.77 -13.12 -3.79
CA GLY A 9 -3.55 -11.69 -3.61
C GLY A 9 -2.23 -11.47 -2.90
N LEU A 10 -1.48 -10.45 -3.32
CA LEU A 10 -0.26 -10.02 -2.64
C LEU A 10 -0.62 -9.38 -1.29
N PRO A 11 0.16 -9.61 -0.23
CA PRO A 11 -0.10 -9.07 1.10
C PRO A 11 -0.01 -7.54 1.15
N SER A 12 -0.85 -6.98 2.02
CA SER A 12 -1.33 -5.59 2.06
C SER A 12 -0.34 -4.52 2.57
N ALA A 13 0.97 -4.78 2.53
CA ALA A 13 1.96 -3.86 3.10
C ALA A 13 2.52 -2.88 2.05
N LEU A 14 1.81 -1.77 1.86
CA LEU A 14 2.26 -0.41 1.46
C LEU A 14 1.09 0.27 0.74
N LEU A 15 0.31 1.04 1.50
CA LEU A 15 -0.87 1.77 1.02
C LEU A 15 -0.47 3.02 0.22
N LEU A 16 0.26 2.83 -0.87
CA LEU A 16 0.33 3.70 -2.04
C LEU A 16 0.71 2.85 -3.26
N GLY A 17 -0.30 2.26 -3.92
CA GLY A 17 -0.09 1.58 -5.21
C GLY A 17 -0.42 0.09 -5.27
N GLN A 18 -1.32 -0.43 -4.44
CA GLN A 18 -1.85 -1.78 -4.64
C GLN A 18 -2.80 -1.83 -5.85
N LEU A 19 -2.18 -2.01 -7.01
CA LEU A 19 -2.80 -2.32 -8.29
C LEU A 19 -1.92 -3.38 -9.00
N ALA A 20 -1.55 -4.43 -8.27
CA ALA A 20 -1.02 -5.64 -8.87
C ALA A 20 -2.07 -6.73 -8.71
N THR A 21 -3.09 -6.69 -9.56
CA THR A 21 -3.99 -7.82 -9.75
C THR A 21 -3.16 -9.00 -10.27
N ALA A 22 -3.05 -10.06 -9.47
CA ALA A 22 -2.66 -11.36 -10.02
C ALA A 22 -3.65 -11.67 -11.17
N ALA A 23 -3.13 -12.07 -12.33
CA ALA A 23 -3.92 -12.38 -13.51
C ALA A 23 -4.37 -13.86 -13.53
N PRO A 24 -5.40 -14.22 -14.31
CA PRO A 24 -5.86 -15.60 -14.42
C PRO A 24 -4.83 -16.54 -14.97
N VAL A 25 -4.57 -17.64 -14.25
CA VAL A 25 -3.94 -18.82 -14.83
C VAL A 25 -5.05 -19.68 -15.45
N PRO A 26 -4.95 -20.05 -16.75
CA PRO A 26 -5.94 -20.92 -17.39
C PRO A 26 -5.87 -22.33 -16.80
N SER A 27 -7.04 -22.92 -16.56
CA SER A 27 -7.18 -24.32 -16.20
C SER A 27 -6.99 -25.20 -17.42
N ASP A 28 -5.85 -25.88 -17.58
CA ASP A 28 -5.84 -27.17 -18.28
C ASP A 28 -4.58 -28.02 -18.06
N SER A 29 -4.79 -29.35 -18.08
CA SER A 29 -3.87 -30.41 -17.64
C SER A 29 -2.77 -30.80 -18.65
N ALA A 30 -2.21 -29.84 -19.37
CA ALA A 30 -0.98 -30.02 -20.14
C ALA A 30 0.21 -29.43 -19.35
N ARG A 31 1.44 -29.90 -19.59
CA ARG A 31 2.67 -29.34 -19.00
C ARG A 31 2.57 -27.81 -19.00
N ALA A 32 2.40 -27.22 -17.80
CA ALA A 32 2.05 -25.82 -17.68
C ALA A 32 3.08 -24.99 -18.48
N PRO A 33 2.65 -24.16 -19.44
CA PRO A 33 3.58 -23.30 -20.15
C PRO A 33 4.38 -22.51 -19.13
N THR A 34 5.69 -22.42 -19.34
CA THR A 34 6.56 -21.59 -18.50
C THR A 34 5.89 -20.22 -18.37
N PRO A 35 5.68 -19.70 -17.14
CA PRO A 35 5.03 -18.40 -16.96
C PRO A 35 5.78 -17.37 -17.81
N LEU A 36 5.06 -16.47 -18.48
CA LEU A 36 5.68 -15.38 -19.23
C LEU A 36 5.97 -14.20 -18.29
N PRO A 37 7.04 -13.43 -18.54
CA PRO A 37 7.27 -12.19 -17.82
C PRO A 37 6.09 -11.24 -18.05
N ARG A 38 5.75 -10.45 -17.03
CA ARG A 38 4.63 -9.51 -17.07
C ARG A 38 5.08 -8.11 -16.75
N LEU A 39 4.70 -7.14 -17.57
CA LEU A 39 4.83 -5.72 -17.28
C LEU A 39 3.42 -5.17 -17.03
N THR A 40 3.22 -4.39 -15.96
CA THR A 40 1.94 -3.77 -15.65
C THR A 40 2.13 -2.28 -15.43
N LEU A 41 1.35 -1.47 -16.13
CA LEU A 41 1.25 -0.03 -15.92
C LEU A 41 -0.05 0.26 -15.18
N GLY A 42 0.02 1.11 -14.15
CA GLY A 42 -1.15 1.51 -13.36
C GLY A 42 -1.23 3.01 -13.15
N LEU A 43 -2.47 3.48 -12.99
CA LEU A 43 -2.81 4.82 -12.56
C LEU A 43 -3.86 4.70 -11.46
N ALA A 44 -3.68 5.42 -10.36
CA ALA A 44 -4.61 5.44 -9.24
C ALA A 44 -4.84 6.86 -8.73
N SER A 45 -6.00 7.13 -8.17
CA SER A 45 -6.25 8.33 -7.39
C SER A 45 -7.00 7.99 -6.12
N ALA A 46 -6.69 8.67 -5.03
CA ALA A 46 -7.42 8.51 -3.78
C ALA A 46 -7.84 9.86 -3.21
N THR A 47 -8.94 9.86 -2.46
CA THR A 47 -9.47 11.05 -1.79
C THR A 47 -8.67 11.45 -0.55
N ARG A 48 -7.84 10.54 -0.03
CA ARG A 48 -6.96 10.77 1.12
C ARG A 48 -5.63 10.06 0.97
N THR A 49 -4.62 10.63 1.60
CA THR A 49 -3.29 10.02 1.76
C THR A 49 -3.24 9.28 3.10
N THR A 50 -2.94 8.00 3.06
CA THR A 50 -2.81 7.17 4.25
C THR A 50 -1.52 6.37 4.16
N TYR A 51 -0.79 6.25 5.27
CA TYR A 51 0.43 5.46 5.34
C TYR A 51 0.56 4.84 6.72
N LEU A 52 0.72 3.52 6.80
CA LEU A 52 0.83 2.78 8.07
C LEU A 52 -0.26 3.17 9.08
N GLN A 53 -1.50 3.24 8.61
CA GLN A 53 -2.68 3.61 9.41
C GLN A 53 -2.60 5.03 10.00
N ARG A 54 -1.83 5.90 9.36
CA ARG A 54 -1.72 7.32 9.67
C ARG A 54 -2.16 8.14 8.47
N ALA A 55 -2.76 9.29 8.73
CA ALA A 55 -3.09 10.28 7.72
C ALA A 55 -2.60 11.66 8.17
N PRO A 56 -2.35 12.59 7.23
CA PRO A 56 -2.22 14.00 7.54
C PRO A 56 -3.50 14.57 8.16
N GLU A 57 -3.43 15.81 8.66
CA GLU A 57 -4.61 16.51 9.15
C GLU A 57 -5.67 16.64 8.04
N PRO A 58 -6.97 16.38 8.35
CA PRO A 58 -8.04 16.43 7.36
C PRO A 58 -8.15 17.73 6.56
N ALA A 59 -7.77 18.86 7.15
CA ALA A 59 -7.82 20.17 6.51
C ALA A 59 -6.78 20.33 5.38
N ASP A 60 -5.72 19.53 5.41
CA ASP A 60 -4.61 19.59 4.45
C ASP A 60 -4.60 18.38 3.50
N ASP A 61 -5.35 17.32 3.78
CA ASP A 61 -5.42 16.12 2.93
C ASP A 61 -6.49 16.26 1.83
N GLN A 62 -6.02 16.51 0.62
CA GLN A 62 -6.78 16.57 -0.64
C GLN A 62 -6.61 15.30 -1.49
N GLY A 63 -5.85 14.31 -1.04
CA GLY A 63 -5.62 13.06 -1.76
C GLY A 63 -4.40 13.07 -2.68
N TYR A 64 -4.38 12.13 -3.64
CA TYR A 64 -3.25 11.97 -4.56
C TYR A 64 -3.62 11.37 -5.91
N LEU A 65 -2.70 11.50 -6.86
CA LEU A 65 -2.60 10.71 -8.09
C LEU A 65 -1.31 9.89 -8.04
N GLY A 66 -1.40 8.59 -8.28
CA GLY A 66 -0.27 7.67 -8.28
C GLY A 66 -0.10 6.99 -9.63
N THR A 67 1.14 6.84 -10.08
CA THR A 67 1.49 6.01 -11.25
C THR A 67 2.37 4.86 -10.81
N THR A 68 2.11 3.66 -11.35
CA THR A 68 2.89 2.46 -11.06
C THR A 68 3.40 1.82 -12.34
N LEU A 69 4.62 1.32 -12.32
CA LEU A 69 5.18 0.43 -13.33
C LEU A 69 5.77 -0.80 -12.64
N THR A 70 5.19 -1.97 -12.87
CA THR A 70 5.60 -3.21 -12.20
C THR A 70 6.03 -4.26 -13.21
N TYR A 71 7.17 -4.90 -12.96
CA TYR A 71 7.66 -6.05 -13.72
C TYR A 71 7.68 -7.29 -12.83
N GLN A 72 7.18 -8.40 -13.34
CA GLN A 72 7.17 -9.70 -12.68
C GLN A 72 7.80 -10.75 -13.59
N ALA A 73 8.90 -11.35 -13.16
CA ALA A 73 9.56 -12.42 -13.87
C ALA A 73 8.93 -13.78 -13.53
N PRO A 74 9.04 -14.78 -14.42
CA PRO A 74 8.51 -16.13 -14.19
C PRO A 74 9.09 -16.84 -12.97
N GLN A 75 10.32 -16.49 -12.58
CA GLN A 75 11.01 -17.11 -11.45
C GLN A 75 10.60 -16.52 -10.09
N GLY A 76 9.76 -15.48 -10.07
CA GLY A 76 9.29 -14.82 -8.84
C GLY A 76 9.96 -13.49 -8.54
N LEU A 77 10.95 -13.06 -9.33
CA LEU A 77 11.49 -11.70 -9.23
C LEU A 77 10.38 -10.67 -9.50
N LEU A 78 10.26 -9.69 -8.63
CA LEU A 78 9.34 -8.57 -8.73
C LEU A 78 10.14 -7.26 -8.67
N SER A 79 9.82 -6.30 -9.54
CA SER A 79 10.30 -4.93 -9.39
C SER A 79 9.19 -3.94 -9.68
N SER A 80 9.19 -2.80 -9.00
CA SER A 80 8.15 -1.78 -9.16
C SER A 80 8.72 -0.39 -8.99
N LEU A 81 8.22 0.54 -9.81
CA LEU A 81 8.41 1.97 -9.67
C LEU A 81 7.05 2.59 -9.37
N TYR A 82 6.98 3.40 -8.32
CA TYR A 82 5.81 4.18 -7.97
C TYR A 82 6.16 5.66 -7.90
N LEU A 83 5.27 6.52 -8.41
CA LEU A 83 5.37 7.96 -8.29
C LEU A 83 4.05 8.51 -7.76
N ASN A 84 4.13 9.42 -6.80
CA ASN A 84 2.99 10.10 -6.20
C ASN A 84 3.00 11.59 -6.54
N HIS A 85 1.83 12.07 -6.95
CA HIS A 85 1.46 13.47 -6.99
C HIS A 85 0.37 13.71 -5.94
N SER A 86 0.75 14.19 -4.76
CA SER A 86 -0.24 14.56 -3.74
C SER A 86 -0.83 15.93 -4.02
N TYR A 87 -2.14 16.06 -3.84
CA TYR A 87 -2.88 17.30 -4.01
C TYR A 87 -2.76 18.24 -2.79
N ASN A 88 -2.29 17.70 -1.66
CA ASN A 88 -2.30 18.31 -0.33
C ASN A 88 -1.48 19.61 -0.25
N TYR A 89 -0.44 19.71 -1.07
CA TYR A 89 0.63 20.67 -0.84
C TYR A 89 0.83 21.68 -1.97
N ARG A 90 -0.20 21.91 -2.80
CA ARG A 90 -0.21 23.02 -3.78
C ARG A 90 0.07 24.38 -3.13
N LYS A 91 -0.33 24.57 -1.86
CA LYS A 91 -0.07 25.79 -1.08
C LYS A 91 1.38 25.90 -0.56
N LEU A 92 2.17 24.83 -0.62
CA LEU A 92 3.56 24.80 -0.14
C LEU A 92 4.58 24.90 -1.28
N GLY A 93 4.16 25.04 -2.55
CA GLY A 93 5.08 25.16 -3.68
C GLY A 93 5.89 23.89 -3.96
N GLU A 94 5.35 22.72 -3.61
CA GLU A 94 5.99 21.42 -3.86
C GLU A 94 6.01 21.08 -5.36
N PRO A 95 7.01 20.31 -5.83
CA PRO A 95 7.03 19.80 -7.20
C PRO A 95 5.80 18.91 -7.48
N PHE A 96 5.43 18.79 -8.76
CA PHE A 96 4.31 17.94 -9.17
C PHE A 96 4.50 16.49 -8.68
N ILE A 97 5.70 15.92 -8.76
CA ILE A 97 5.97 14.64 -8.11
C ILE A 97 6.69 14.96 -6.80
N ASN A 98 6.07 14.65 -5.67
CA ASN A 98 6.64 14.92 -4.35
C ASN A 98 7.13 13.66 -3.62
N TYR A 99 6.79 12.48 -4.12
CA TYR A 99 7.26 11.21 -3.58
C TYR A 99 7.35 10.13 -4.66
N GLY A 100 8.30 9.21 -4.49
CA GLY A 100 8.44 8.04 -5.35
C GLY A 100 9.07 6.86 -4.61
N GLU A 101 8.88 5.67 -5.15
CA GLU A 101 9.40 4.42 -4.59
C GLU A 101 9.99 3.56 -5.69
N LEU A 102 11.13 2.94 -5.39
CA LEU A 102 11.70 1.87 -6.21
C LEU A 102 11.79 0.60 -5.36
N MET A 103 11.14 -0.45 -5.81
CA MET A 103 11.05 -1.73 -5.12
C MET A 103 11.66 -2.85 -5.97
N VAL A 104 12.39 -3.74 -5.31
CA VAL A 104 12.80 -5.04 -5.85
C VAL A 104 12.56 -6.12 -4.80
N GLY A 105 12.09 -7.30 -5.23
CA GLY A 105 11.78 -8.38 -4.32
C GLY A 105 11.65 -9.72 -5.01
N TRP A 106 11.36 -10.73 -4.20
CA TRP A 106 11.11 -12.09 -4.64
C TRP A 106 9.82 -12.60 -4.01
N GLN A 107 9.01 -13.27 -4.83
CA GLN A 107 7.76 -13.89 -4.43
C GLN A 107 7.79 -15.40 -4.72
N SER A 108 7.20 -16.19 -3.84
CA SER A 108 6.92 -17.61 -4.12
C SER A 108 6.00 -17.76 -5.34
N VAL A 109 6.46 -18.51 -6.34
CA VAL A 109 5.70 -18.85 -7.56
C VAL A 109 5.12 -20.27 -7.54
N ARG A 110 5.15 -20.94 -6.38
CA ARG A 110 4.60 -22.29 -6.24
C ARG A 110 3.08 -22.24 -6.16
N ASP A 111 2.44 -23.24 -6.76
CA ASP A 111 1.00 -23.47 -6.65
C ASP A 111 0.71 -24.13 -5.29
N SER A 112 0.65 -23.31 -4.24
CA SER A 112 0.36 -23.71 -2.86
C SER A 112 -0.57 -22.71 -2.20
N ASP A 113 -1.31 -23.15 -1.18
CA ASP A 113 -2.14 -22.26 -0.37
C ASP A 113 -1.32 -21.19 0.40
N THR A 114 0.00 -21.38 0.49
CA THR A 114 0.93 -20.45 1.13
C THR A 114 1.74 -19.69 0.08
N TYR A 115 1.78 -18.37 0.22
CA TYR A 115 2.65 -17.47 -0.54
C TYR A 115 3.52 -16.69 0.42
N TRP A 116 4.71 -16.32 -0.02
CA TRP A 116 5.57 -15.42 0.73
C TRP A 116 6.26 -14.45 -0.22
N THR A 117 6.58 -13.28 0.31
CA THR A 117 7.29 -12.22 -0.41
C THR A 117 8.34 -11.64 0.50
N VAL A 118 9.51 -11.35 -0.07
CA VAL A 118 10.55 -10.53 0.56
C VAL A 118 10.92 -9.43 -0.42
N GLN A 119 11.05 -8.20 0.06
CA GLN A 119 11.31 -7.06 -0.79
C GLN A 119 12.09 -5.97 -0.07
N TYR A 120 12.79 -5.18 -0.87
CA TYR A 120 13.45 -3.96 -0.48
C TYR A 120 12.85 -2.81 -1.28
N THR A 121 12.49 -1.74 -0.60
CA THR A 121 11.98 -0.51 -1.19
C THR A 121 12.86 0.66 -0.80
N HIS A 122 13.31 1.42 -1.79
CA HIS A 122 13.95 2.72 -1.58
C HIS A 122 12.93 3.84 -1.83
N LEU A 123 12.89 4.80 -0.91
CA LEU A 123 11.89 5.86 -0.83
C LEU A 123 12.54 7.20 -1.19
N PHE A 124 12.02 7.84 -2.24
CA PHE A 124 12.45 9.15 -2.71
C PHE A 124 11.45 10.20 -2.27
N SER A 125 11.93 11.23 -1.56
CA SER A 125 11.13 12.41 -1.24
C SER A 125 11.69 13.61 -1.97
N TYR A 126 10.84 14.31 -2.71
CA TYR A 126 11.25 15.45 -3.52
C TYR A 126 10.80 16.75 -2.85
N GLY A 127 11.78 17.62 -2.58
CA GLY A 127 11.55 18.90 -1.90
C GLY A 127 11.25 18.77 -0.40
N GLU A 128 10.62 19.80 0.16
CA GLU A 128 10.22 19.85 1.58
C GLU A 128 8.86 19.15 1.81
N SER A 129 8.70 17.91 1.34
CA SER A 129 7.40 17.23 1.41
C SER A 129 6.94 16.99 2.85
N ALA A 130 5.70 17.38 3.14
CA ALA A 130 5.01 17.13 4.41
C ALA A 130 4.28 15.76 4.44
N LEU A 131 4.59 14.84 3.52
CA LEU A 131 4.04 13.48 3.55
C LEU A 131 4.59 12.70 4.75
N VAL A 132 3.79 11.76 5.28
CA VAL A 132 4.21 10.88 6.39
C VAL A 132 5.48 10.09 6.04
N GLN A 133 5.57 9.69 4.78
CA GLN A 133 6.65 8.88 4.23
C GLN A 133 7.97 9.65 4.05
N SER A 134 7.97 10.98 4.12
CA SER A 134 9.17 11.76 3.79
C SER A 134 10.29 11.66 4.82
N SER A 135 9.97 11.11 6.00
CA SER A 135 10.92 10.80 7.06
C SER A 135 11.66 9.46 6.83
N LEU A 136 11.24 8.66 5.85
CA LEU A 136 11.72 7.31 5.59
C LEU A 136 12.53 7.27 4.29
N HIS A 137 13.58 6.44 4.28
CA HIS A 137 14.46 6.27 3.11
C HIS A 137 14.46 4.86 2.57
N ASN A 138 14.33 3.86 3.44
CA ASN A 138 14.37 2.46 3.03
C ASN A 138 13.35 1.65 3.83
N ASN A 139 12.80 0.61 3.20
CA ASN A 139 11.98 -0.41 3.84
C ASN A 139 12.48 -1.79 3.44
N PHE A 140 12.64 -2.68 4.42
CA PHE A 140 12.76 -4.11 4.20
C PHE A 140 11.47 -4.77 4.66
N SER A 141 10.77 -5.42 3.73
CA SER A 141 9.47 -6.03 4.01
C SER A 141 9.53 -7.53 3.75
N ALA A 142 8.93 -8.30 4.64
CA ALA A 142 8.70 -9.72 4.48
C ALA A 142 7.27 -10.05 4.85
N SER A 143 6.65 -10.95 4.11
CA SER A 143 5.25 -11.30 4.30
C SER A 143 4.96 -12.74 3.95
N VAL A 144 3.95 -13.29 4.62
CA VAL A 144 3.39 -14.62 4.38
C VAL A 144 1.88 -14.51 4.29
N THR A 145 1.32 -15.16 3.29
CA THR A 145 -0.12 -15.22 3.03
C THR A 145 -0.54 -16.67 2.97
N GLN A 146 -1.62 -17.02 3.67
CA GLN A 146 -2.15 -18.36 3.74
C GLN A 146 -3.64 -18.36 3.37
N PHE A 147 -4.01 -19.20 2.41
CA PHE A 147 -5.39 -19.47 2.07
C PHE A 147 -5.93 -20.64 2.89
N PHE A 148 -7.11 -20.47 3.47
CA PHE A 148 -7.82 -21.46 4.29
C PHE A 148 -9.13 -21.91 3.64
N GLY A 149 -9.20 -21.90 2.30
CA GLY A 149 -10.37 -22.32 1.53
C GLY A 149 -11.46 -21.25 1.41
N LEU A 150 -11.85 -20.63 2.53
CA LEU A 150 -12.76 -19.49 2.51
C LEU A 150 -11.97 -18.20 2.71
N VAL A 151 -11.24 -18.09 3.82
CA VAL A 151 -10.56 -16.87 4.22
C VAL A 151 -9.09 -16.93 3.82
N THR A 152 -8.54 -15.79 3.44
CA THR A 152 -7.10 -15.57 3.29
C THR A 152 -6.62 -14.80 4.51
N ALA A 153 -5.57 -15.28 5.17
CA ALA A 153 -4.88 -14.53 6.20
C ALA A 153 -3.50 -14.14 5.71
N SER A 154 -3.03 -12.97 6.11
CA SER A 154 -1.67 -12.54 5.83
C SER A 154 -1.05 -11.84 7.04
N LEU A 155 0.27 -11.98 7.13
CA LEU A 155 1.11 -11.35 8.13
C LEU A 155 2.33 -10.76 7.41
N SER A 156 2.60 -9.47 7.64
CA SER A 156 3.80 -8.79 7.17
C SER A 156 4.59 -8.20 8.32
N ALA A 157 5.89 -8.05 8.07
CA ALA A 157 6.80 -7.28 8.89
C ALA A 157 7.59 -6.32 8.00
N ASP A 158 7.54 -5.05 8.35
CA ASP A 158 8.20 -3.95 7.64
C ASP A 158 9.21 -3.31 8.59
N VAL A 159 10.45 -3.20 8.13
CA VAL A 159 11.56 -2.56 8.86
C VAL A 159 11.98 -1.32 8.09
N PHE A 160 11.61 -0.18 8.64
CA PHE A 160 11.94 1.12 8.07
C PHE A 160 13.28 1.62 8.60
N VAL A 161 14.14 2.05 7.68
CA VAL A 161 15.47 2.57 7.98
C VAL A 161 15.57 4.00 7.47
N GLY A 162 15.72 4.94 8.40
CA GLY A 162 15.93 6.37 8.14
C GLY A 162 16.76 7.02 9.25
N LYS A 163 16.35 8.20 9.72
CA LYS A 163 16.96 8.85 10.89
C LYS A 163 16.66 8.11 12.19
N ALA A 164 15.51 7.46 12.23
CA ALA A 164 15.12 6.48 13.24
C ALA A 164 14.81 5.15 12.54
N HIS A 165 14.78 4.08 13.32
CA HIS A 165 14.36 2.77 12.86
C HIS A 165 12.95 2.50 13.38
N ASP A 166 12.07 2.03 12.50
CA ASP A 166 10.75 1.57 12.90
C ASP A 166 10.49 0.16 12.42
N VAL A 167 9.71 -0.56 13.22
CA VAL A 167 9.19 -1.88 12.87
C VAL A 167 7.68 -1.81 12.92
N VAL A 168 7.05 -2.24 11.84
CA VAL A 168 5.59 -2.39 11.75
C VAL A 168 5.26 -3.84 11.41
N LEU A 169 4.31 -4.40 12.13
CA LEU A 169 3.67 -5.67 11.84
C LEU A 169 2.25 -5.40 11.38
N THR A 170 1.87 -5.99 10.26
CA THR A 170 0.52 -5.89 9.71
C THR A 170 -0.08 -7.29 9.62
N ALA A 171 -1.28 -7.47 10.15
CA ALA A 171 -2.06 -8.69 10.01
C ALA A 171 -3.36 -8.37 9.28
N ASP A 172 -3.70 -9.16 8.28
CA ASP A 172 -4.90 -8.97 7.48
C ASP A 172 -5.67 -10.28 7.30
N LEU A 173 -7.00 -10.12 7.21
CA LEU A 173 -7.95 -11.18 6.90
C LEU A 173 -8.83 -10.69 5.76
N SER A 174 -8.87 -11.44 4.66
CA SER A 174 -9.70 -11.13 3.50
C SER A 174 -10.52 -12.33 3.03
N HIS A 175 -11.58 -12.05 2.30
CA HIS A 175 -12.31 -13.07 1.56
C HIS A 175 -12.71 -12.53 0.20
N ARG A 176 -12.22 -13.17 -0.87
CA ARG A 176 -12.51 -12.73 -2.24
C ARG A 176 -13.71 -13.49 -2.82
N PHE A 177 -14.75 -12.75 -3.15
CA PHE A 177 -15.83 -13.19 -4.02
C PHE A 177 -15.45 -12.89 -5.47
N GLN A 178 -15.55 -13.87 -6.35
CA GLN A 178 -15.36 -13.69 -7.79
C GLN A 178 -16.63 -14.08 -8.51
N LEU A 179 -17.17 -13.13 -9.28
CA LEU A 179 -18.40 -13.24 -10.02
C LEU A 179 -18.06 -13.15 -11.52
N PRO A 180 -18.63 -14.03 -12.36
CA PRO A 180 -18.56 -13.83 -13.80
C PRO A 180 -19.27 -12.51 -14.14
N ALA A 181 -18.63 -11.70 -14.99
CA ALA A 181 -19.23 -10.49 -15.54
C ALA A 181 -19.56 -10.72 -17.03
N PHE A 182 -19.55 -9.67 -17.84
CA PHE A 182 -19.87 -9.78 -19.26
C PHE A 182 -18.87 -10.69 -20.00
N ALA A 183 -19.39 -11.76 -20.61
CA ALA A 183 -18.61 -12.73 -21.38
C ALA A 183 -17.43 -13.37 -20.60
N HIS A 184 -16.19 -12.95 -20.87
CA HIS A 184 -14.97 -13.51 -20.28
C HIS A 184 -14.41 -12.64 -19.14
N ASP A 185 -15.14 -11.59 -18.77
CA ASP A 185 -14.71 -10.64 -17.75
C ASP A 185 -15.08 -11.13 -16.35
N THR A 186 -14.36 -10.62 -15.35
CA THR A 186 -14.58 -11.01 -13.95
C THR A 186 -14.75 -9.78 -13.09
N LEU A 187 -15.77 -9.80 -12.23
CA LEU A 187 -15.96 -8.84 -11.15
C LEU A 187 -15.54 -9.52 -9.85
N SER A 188 -14.67 -8.91 -9.06
CA SER A 188 -14.28 -9.41 -7.75
C SER A 188 -14.55 -8.40 -6.67
N LEU A 189 -15.13 -8.85 -5.55
CA LEU A 189 -15.29 -8.10 -4.32
C LEU A 189 -14.46 -8.77 -3.23
N GLU A 190 -13.60 -8.03 -2.56
CA GLU A 190 -12.72 -8.58 -1.52
C GLU A 190 -12.82 -7.75 -0.25
N PRO A 191 -13.79 -7.99 0.64
CA PRO A 191 -13.74 -7.44 1.99
C PRO A 191 -12.47 -7.86 2.71
N THR A 192 -11.81 -6.88 3.32
CA THR A 192 -10.56 -7.04 4.06
C THR A 192 -10.62 -6.27 5.37
N ILE A 193 -10.09 -6.89 6.42
CA ILE A 193 -9.83 -6.26 7.72
C ILE A 193 -8.34 -6.34 7.97
N GLU A 194 -7.75 -5.21 8.34
CA GLU A 194 -6.32 -5.06 8.61
C GLU A 194 -6.10 -4.48 10.01
N LEU A 195 -5.11 -5.02 10.72
CA LEU A 195 -4.59 -4.55 11.99
C LEU A 195 -3.10 -4.24 11.82
N GLY A 196 -2.70 -3.03 12.19
CA GLY A 196 -1.31 -2.59 12.17
C GLY A 196 -0.82 -2.33 13.58
N THR A 197 0.39 -2.77 13.87
CA THR A 197 1.07 -2.56 15.15
C THR A 197 2.52 -2.20 14.89
N GLY A 198 3.12 -1.31 15.68
CA GLY A 198 4.48 -0.91 15.40
C GLY A 198 5.03 0.16 16.34
N SER A 199 6.31 0.44 16.16
CA SER A 199 6.89 1.68 16.66
C SER A 199 6.42 2.87 15.82
N GLN A 200 6.52 4.08 16.38
CA GLN A 200 5.90 5.28 15.81
C GLN A 200 6.88 6.44 15.60
N HIS A 201 8.18 6.17 15.49
CA HIS A 201 9.18 7.24 15.33
C HIS A 201 8.97 8.03 14.05
N PHE A 202 8.67 7.36 12.93
CA PHE A 202 8.44 7.96 11.63
C PHE A 202 7.29 8.98 11.67
N TYR A 203 6.23 8.68 12.43
CA TYR A 203 5.07 9.55 12.49
C TYR A 203 5.36 10.79 13.33
N ALA A 204 6.03 10.65 14.46
CA ALA A 204 6.48 11.79 15.26
C ALA A 204 7.45 12.69 14.46
N SER A 205 8.42 12.08 13.78
CA SER A 205 9.36 12.76 12.87
C SER A 205 8.64 13.49 11.72
N SER A 206 7.62 12.87 11.11
CA SER A 206 6.84 13.50 10.05
C SER A 206 6.01 14.69 10.56
N LEU A 207 5.38 14.58 11.74
CA LEU A 207 4.64 15.69 12.34
C LEU A 207 5.56 16.88 12.63
N ALA A 208 6.77 16.62 13.15
CA ALA A 208 7.77 17.65 13.38
C ALA A 208 8.21 18.31 12.07
N GLN A 209 8.48 17.53 11.02
CA GLN A 209 8.84 18.03 9.69
C GLN A 209 7.71 18.86 9.06
N THR A 210 6.48 18.37 9.10
CA THR A 210 5.29 19.07 8.60
C THR A 210 5.11 20.42 9.29
N THR A 211 5.28 20.45 10.62
CA THR A 211 5.20 21.69 11.41
C THR A 211 6.30 22.67 11.00
N GLN A 212 7.55 22.21 10.84
CA GLN A 212 8.65 23.07 10.38
C GLN A 212 8.39 23.67 9.00
N VAL A 213 7.92 22.86 8.04
CA VAL A 213 7.62 23.33 6.68
C VAL A 213 6.48 24.37 6.69
N LYS A 214 5.40 24.11 7.44
CA LYS A 214 4.29 25.05 7.63
C LYS A 214 4.78 26.37 8.25
N THR A 215 5.57 26.28 9.31
CA THR A 215 6.07 27.44 10.05
C THR A 215 7.03 28.30 9.23
N ARG A 216 7.97 27.68 8.50
CA ARG A 216 8.91 28.39 7.62
C ARG A 216 8.19 29.17 6.53
N LYS A 217 7.09 28.63 5.99
CA LYS A 217 6.32 29.23 4.90
C LYS A 217 5.25 30.22 5.37
N ARG A 218 4.79 30.14 6.62
CA ARG A 218 3.75 31.03 7.19
C ARG A 218 4.23 32.01 8.27
N GLY A 219 5.52 31.98 8.65
CA GLY A 219 6.13 32.97 9.56
C GLY A 219 5.74 32.83 11.04
N GLY A 220 5.51 31.61 11.54
CA GLY A 220 5.09 31.35 12.93
C GLY A 220 6.21 30.91 13.89
N THR A 221 5.86 30.63 15.14
CA THR A 221 6.74 30.00 16.14
C THR A 221 6.66 28.47 16.05
N THR A 222 7.79 27.77 16.15
CA THR A 222 7.86 26.30 16.05
C THR A 222 7.50 25.66 17.39
N THR A 223 6.36 24.98 17.48
CA THR A 223 6.10 24.04 18.58
C THR A 223 6.86 22.76 18.26
N VAL A 224 7.90 22.45 19.04
CA VAL A 224 8.64 21.19 18.90
C VAL A 224 7.78 20.10 19.51
N THR A 225 7.21 19.22 18.68
CA THR A 225 6.59 17.99 19.14
C THR A 225 7.70 17.11 19.71
N ALA A 226 7.73 16.98 21.04
CA ALA A 226 8.71 16.12 21.69
C ALA A 226 8.50 14.66 21.24
N GLU A 227 9.55 13.99 20.79
CA GLU A 227 9.48 12.54 20.61
C GLU A 227 9.16 11.89 21.97
N PRO A 228 8.25 10.90 22.01
CA PRO A 228 7.97 10.20 23.25
C PRO A 228 9.26 9.54 23.76
N SER A 229 9.54 9.75 25.06
CA SER A 229 10.76 9.27 25.74
C SER A 229 10.98 7.75 25.72
N SER A 230 9.97 6.98 25.28
CA SER A 230 10.08 5.56 24.98
C SER A 230 9.16 5.21 23.81
N PRO A 231 9.69 4.64 22.71
CA PRO A 231 8.85 4.15 21.63
C PRO A 231 8.16 2.88 22.06
N ALA A 232 6.98 3.02 22.64
CA ALA A 232 6.12 1.88 22.90
C ALA A 232 5.67 1.28 21.56
N PHE A 233 5.92 -0.02 21.40
CA PHE A 233 5.33 -0.81 20.33
C PHE A 233 3.82 -0.86 20.59
N ASN A 234 3.04 -0.21 19.74
CA ASN A 234 1.62 0.04 19.99
C ASN A 234 0.77 -0.39 18.79
N THR A 235 -0.51 -0.63 19.04
CA THR A 235 -1.49 -0.76 17.96
C THR A 235 -1.64 0.57 17.25
N LEU A 236 -1.36 0.58 15.94
CA LEU A 236 -1.47 1.75 15.10
C LEU A 236 -2.93 2.00 14.72
N GLY A 237 -3.71 0.97 14.44
CA GLY A 237 -5.10 1.14 14.05
C GLY A 237 -5.71 -0.09 13.39
N TYR A 238 -6.92 0.14 12.89
CA TYR A 238 -7.66 -0.83 12.10
C TYR A 238 -8.08 -0.21 10.77
N THR A 239 -8.00 -1.00 9.70
CA THR A 239 -8.53 -0.61 8.40
C THR A 239 -9.54 -1.66 7.95
N LEU A 240 -10.74 -1.23 7.58
CA LEU A 240 -11.70 -2.06 6.86
C LEU A 240 -11.75 -1.57 5.42
N SER A 241 -11.63 -2.46 4.45
CA SER A 241 -11.74 -2.12 3.04
C SER A 241 -12.59 -3.14 2.29
N ALA A 242 -13.19 -2.72 1.18
CA ALA A 242 -13.93 -3.63 0.31
C ALA A 242 -13.62 -3.39 -1.18
N PRO A 243 -12.37 -3.67 -1.62
CA PRO A 243 -11.98 -3.58 -3.03
C PRO A 243 -12.96 -4.26 -3.98
N LEU A 244 -13.44 -3.50 -4.96
CA LEU A 244 -14.22 -3.96 -6.10
C LEU A 244 -13.36 -3.83 -7.35
N THR A 245 -13.06 -4.94 -8.00
CA THR A 245 -12.21 -4.97 -9.21
C THR A 245 -12.96 -5.59 -10.38
N TYR A 246 -13.00 -4.89 -11.49
CA TYR A 246 -13.48 -5.39 -12.77
C TYR A 246 -12.31 -5.64 -13.70
N THR A 247 -12.10 -6.90 -14.09
CA THR A 247 -11.01 -7.30 -14.99
C THR A 247 -11.58 -7.70 -16.33
N ALA A 248 -11.10 -7.03 -17.38
CA ALA A 248 -11.46 -7.29 -18.77
C ALA A 248 -10.19 -7.42 -19.63
N MET A 249 -9.91 -8.64 -20.08
CA MET A 249 -8.72 -9.01 -20.86
C MET A 249 -7.40 -8.54 -20.22
N ARG A 250 -6.84 -7.41 -20.68
CA ARG A 250 -5.56 -6.84 -20.26
C ARG A 250 -5.73 -5.68 -19.29
N TYR A 251 -6.96 -5.27 -19.00
CA TYR A 251 -7.27 -4.11 -18.19
C TYR A 251 -7.94 -4.54 -16.89
N ALA A 252 -7.64 -3.83 -15.80
CA ALA A 252 -8.41 -3.94 -14.56
C ALA A 252 -8.79 -2.54 -14.07
N LEU A 253 -10.05 -2.39 -13.66
CA LEU A 253 -10.56 -1.21 -12.99
C LEU A 253 -10.82 -1.56 -11.54
N ALA A 254 -10.37 -0.73 -10.60
CA ALA A 254 -10.54 -0.95 -9.18
C ALA A 254 -11.22 0.24 -8.51
N PHE A 255 -12.15 -0.04 -7.61
CA PHE A 255 -12.73 0.92 -6.68
C PHE A 255 -12.65 0.34 -5.27
N THR A 256 -11.96 1.04 -4.37
CA THR A 256 -11.68 0.56 -3.03
C THR A 256 -12.21 1.56 -2.01
N PRO A 257 -13.42 1.36 -1.45
CA PRO A 257 -13.85 2.05 -0.26
C PRO A 257 -13.09 1.50 0.96
N SER A 258 -12.62 2.41 1.80
CA SER A 258 -11.88 2.08 3.02
C SER A 258 -12.33 2.95 4.19
N TYR A 259 -12.33 2.35 5.38
CA TYR A 259 -12.59 3.00 6.66
C TYR A 259 -11.43 2.74 7.60
N LEU A 260 -10.80 3.80 8.09
CA LEU A 260 -9.61 3.73 8.92
C LEU A 260 -9.91 4.31 10.30
N VAL A 261 -9.55 3.55 11.34
CA VAL A 261 -9.64 3.95 12.74
C VAL A 261 -8.21 4.05 13.31
N PRO A 262 -7.63 5.25 13.41
CA PRO A 262 -6.32 5.44 14.01
C PRO A 262 -6.36 5.21 15.53
N LEU A 263 -5.30 4.61 16.07
CA LEU A 263 -5.12 4.37 17.50
C LEU A 263 -3.72 4.84 17.95
N HIS A 264 -3.61 5.19 19.23
CA HIS A 264 -2.35 5.61 19.88
C HIS A 264 -1.58 6.67 19.07
N VAL A 265 -2.29 7.67 18.55
CA VAL A 265 -1.72 8.72 17.71
C VAL A 265 -0.92 9.70 18.58
N PRO A 266 0.36 9.98 18.26
CA PRO A 266 1.18 11.00 18.92
C PRO A 266 0.53 12.39 18.88
N ALA A 267 0.90 13.23 19.86
CA ALA A 267 0.38 14.59 19.97
C ALA A 267 0.57 15.38 18.66
N GLY A 268 -0.51 16.02 18.18
CA GLY A 268 -0.53 16.75 16.90
C GLY A 268 -0.96 15.92 15.69
N GLY A 269 -1.20 14.62 15.85
CA GLY A 269 -1.86 13.81 14.83
C GLY A 269 -3.38 13.75 15.00
N SER A 270 -4.09 13.30 13.96
CA SER A 270 -5.54 13.11 13.97
C SER A 270 -5.90 11.68 14.40
N ASP A 271 -6.64 11.55 15.49
CA ASP A 271 -7.20 10.28 16.01
C ASP A 271 -8.61 9.97 15.46
N THR A 272 -9.18 10.89 14.68
CA THR A 272 -10.54 10.75 14.15
C THR A 272 -10.58 9.67 13.07
N ALA A 273 -11.54 8.74 13.19
CA ALA A 273 -11.80 7.75 12.15
C ALA A 273 -12.41 8.39 10.89
N PHE A 274 -12.09 7.87 9.71
CA PHE A 274 -12.56 8.45 8.45
C PHE A 274 -12.72 7.43 7.33
N PHE A 275 -13.57 7.78 6.37
CA PHE A 275 -13.68 7.09 5.09
C PHE A 275 -12.78 7.72 4.03
N TYR A 276 -12.26 6.89 3.14
CA TYR A 276 -11.60 7.31 1.93
C TYR A 276 -11.86 6.32 0.80
N PHE A 277 -11.64 6.78 -0.43
CA PHE A 277 -11.86 5.98 -1.63
C PHE A 277 -10.63 6.03 -2.50
N THR A 278 -10.30 4.89 -3.11
CA THR A 278 -9.27 4.79 -4.14
C THR A 278 -9.90 4.28 -5.43
N LEU A 279 -9.57 4.94 -6.54
CA LEU A 279 -9.91 4.53 -7.90
C LEU A 279 -8.63 4.14 -8.62
N GLY A 280 -8.67 3.07 -9.40
CA GLY A 280 -7.51 2.50 -10.06
C GLY A 280 -7.83 1.99 -11.45
N ILE A 281 -6.87 2.12 -12.36
CA ILE A 281 -6.86 1.43 -13.64
C ILE A 281 -5.46 0.84 -13.89
N THR A 282 -5.42 -0.38 -14.40
CA THR A 282 -4.18 -1.02 -14.83
C THR A 282 -4.28 -1.58 -16.23
N ARG A 283 -3.11 -1.77 -16.85
CA ARG A 283 -2.94 -2.54 -18.07
C ARG A 283 -1.73 -3.46 -17.95
N SER A 284 -1.93 -4.75 -18.20
CA SER A 284 -0.85 -5.74 -18.24
C SER A 284 -0.41 -6.08 -19.67
N PHE A 285 0.89 -6.34 -19.81
CA PHE A 285 1.58 -6.75 -21.02
C PHE A 285 2.34 -8.05 -20.70
N TRP A 286 2.28 -9.00 -21.63
CA TRP A 286 2.91 -10.33 -21.56
C TRP A 286 3.50 -10.68 -22.92
#